data_AF-A0A932LE81-F1
#
_entry.id   AF-A0A932LE81-F1
#
_cell.length_a   1.000
_cell.length_b   1.000
_cell.length_c   1.000
_cell.angle_alpha   90.00
_cell.angle_beta   90.00
_cell.angle_gamma   90.00
#
_symmetry.space_group_name_H-M   'P 1'
#
loop_
_entity.id
_entity.type
_entity.pdbx_description
1 polymer ?
#
loop_
_entity_poly.entity_id
_entity_poly.type
_entity_poly.pdbx_seq_one_letter_code
_entity_poly.pdbx_strand_id
1 'polypeptide(L)'
;SLDRLLILAWLDEPEYQLGCYSLALMVGTQLFGLANMLSIPFTPHCSELFGRTGSRREAARLTARASELQIMAMGLLGGLTILLVPPVLGYLLPEYHRGLAAMRLSVPGVLLLGLTAPLSQYLVAVNRPQRGLIAVAIAAIVGIAGNYAAVRLGAGLEGIALATGIAYGVYWAVLSTVSICQELTPREAGRYAVVTVLGTSPSVIIALVI
;
A
#
# COMPACT_ATOMS: atom_id res chain seq x y z
N SER A 1 -0.75 -4.31 -14.95
CA SER A 1 0.36 -3.91 -14.06
C SER A 1 1.65 -4.49 -14.61
N LEU A 2 2.79 -3.89 -14.26
CA LEU A 2 4.10 -4.33 -14.73
C LEU A 2 4.43 -5.76 -14.26
N ASP A 3 3.99 -6.11 -13.05
CA ASP A 3 4.12 -7.44 -12.46
C ASP A 3 3.50 -8.53 -13.35
N ARG A 4 2.30 -8.28 -13.90
CA ARG A 4 1.63 -9.24 -14.81
C ARG A 4 2.43 -9.47 -16.09
N LEU A 5 3.06 -8.42 -16.63
CA LEU A 5 3.88 -8.53 -17.82
C LEU A 5 5.14 -9.35 -17.53
N LEU A 6 5.77 -9.16 -16.36
CA LEU A 6 6.94 -9.93 -15.96
C LEU A 6 6.60 -11.40 -15.70
N ILE A 7 5.45 -11.69 -15.07
CA ILE A 7 4.97 -13.06 -14.87
C ILE A 7 4.77 -13.75 -16.23
N LEU A 8 4.06 -13.10 -17.15
CA LEU A 8 3.78 -13.67 -18.47
C LEU A 8 5.05 -13.86 -19.31
N ALA A 9 6.02 -12.96 -19.16
CA ALA A 9 7.22 -13.01 -19.98
C ALA A 9 8.21 -14.07 -19.49
N TRP A 10 8.40 -14.21 -18.17
CA TRP A 10 9.64 -14.77 -17.62
C TRP A 10 9.44 -15.92 -16.60
N LEU A 11 8.21 -16.25 -16.22
CA LEU A 11 7.94 -17.39 -15.34
C LEU A 11 7.46 -18.61 -16.14
N ASP A 12 7.85 -19.80 -15.69
CA ASP A 12 7.37 -21.07 -16.25
C ASP A 12 5.86 -21.24 -16.01
N GLU A 13 5.13 -21.84 -16.97
CA GLU A 13 3.66 -21.94 -16.91
C GLU A 13 2.98 -20.58 -16.66
N PRO A 14 3.22 -19.56 -17.52
CA PRO A 14 2.88 -18.17 -17.25
C PRO A 14 1.39 -17.95 -17.00
N GLU A 15 0.51 -18.68 -17.68
CA GLU A 15 -0.94 -18.59 -17.53
C GLU A 15 -1.41 -19.08 -16.14
N TYR A 16 -0.86 -20.21 -15.68
CA TYR A 16 -1.18 -20.77 -14.37
C TYR A 16 -0.65 -19.87 -13.24
N GLN A 17 0.59 -19.39 -13.37
CA GLN A 17 1.18 -18.48 -12.39
C GLN A 17 0.45 -17.13 -12.35
N LEU A 18 0.01 -16.61 -13.50
CA LEU A 18 -0.82 -15.41 -13.56
C LEU A 18 -2.20 -15.64 -12.91
N GLY A 19 -2.78 -16.82 -13.09
CA GLY A 19 -4.01 -17.24 -12.40
C GLY A 19 -3.83 -17.22 -10.88
N CYS A 20 -2.75 -17.83 -10.38
CA CYS A 20 -2.39 -17.80 -8.96
C CYS A 20 -2.17 -16.37 -8.44
N TYR A 21 -1.45 -15.54 -9.17
CA TYR A 21 -1.19 -14.15 -8.78
C TYR A 21 -2.45 -13.28 -8.79
N SER A 22 -3.44 -13.62 -9.62
CA SER A 22 -4.71 -12.89 -9.70
C SER A 22 -5.50 -12.94 -8.39
N LEU A 23 -5.34 -13.99 -7.57
CA LEU A 23 -5.93 -14.03 -6.23
C LEU A 23 -5.33 -12.97 -5.31
N ALA A 24 -4.00 -12.84 -5.30
CA ALA A 24 -3.32 -11.80 -4.53
C ALA A 24 -3.77 -10.40 -4.98
N LEU A 25 -3.87 -10.18 -6.29
CA LEU A 25 -4.35 -8.92 -6.85
C LEU A 25 -5.81 -8.63 -6.49
N MET A 26 -6.69 -9.64 -6.51
CA MET A 26 -8.09 -9.49 -6.15
C MET A 26 -8.21 -9.00 -4.70
N VAL A 27 -7.58 -9.70 -3.76
CA VAL A 27 -7.63 -9.34 -2.34
C VAL A 27 -6.99 -7.97 -2.10
N GLY A 28 -5.84 -7.71 -2.73
CA GLY A 28 -5.18 -6.41 -2.66
C GLY A 28 -6.06 -5.27 -3.20
N THR A 29 -6.77 -5.48 -4.30
CA THR A 29 -7.68 -4.48 -4.87
C THR A 29 -8.84 -4.17 -3.93
N GLN A 30 -9.41 -5.18 -3.27
CA GLN A 30 -10.50 -4.97 -2.31
C GLN A 30 -10.02 -4.22 -1.07
N LEU A 31 -8.87 -4.59 -0.51
CA LEU A 31 -8.27 -3.88 0.63
C LEU A 31 -7.96 -2.41 0.28
N PHE A 32 -7.39 -2.17 -0.91
CA PHE A 32 -7.14 -0.82 -1.39
C PHE A 32 -8.43 -0.04 -1.62
N GLY A 33 -9.48 -0.69 -2.15
CA GLY A 33 -10.81 -0.10 -2.32
C GLY A 33 -11.40 0.36 -0.98
N LEU A 34 -11.34 -0.48 0.05
CA LEU A 34 -11.78 -0.12 1.41
C LEU A 34 -10.98 1.05 1.98
N ALA A 35 -9.66 1.05 1.79
CA ALA A 35 -8.82 2.17 2.22
C ALA A 35 -9.25 3.48 1.53
N ASN A 36 -9.50 3.46 0.22
CA ASN A 36 -9.99 4.64 -0.51
C ASN A 36 -11.36 5.12 -0.02
N MET A 37 -12.29 4.21 0.29
CA MET A 37 -13.60 4.59 0.82
C MET A 37 -13.49 5.40 2.12
N LEU A 38 -12.54 5.05 2.99
CA LEU A 38 -12.25 5.79 4.21
C LEU A 38 -11.65 7.19 3.93
N SER A 39 -10.97 7.36 2.79
CA SER A 39 -10.34 8.63 2.41
C SER A 39 -11.26 9.57 1.62
N ILE A 40 -12.34 9.08 0.97
CA ILE A 40 -13.28 9.95 0.23
C ILE A 40 -13.83 11.10 1.08
N PRO A 41 -14.40 10.86 2.29
CA PRO A 41 -14.98 11.94 3.09
C PRO A 41 -13.94 12.94 3.61
N PHE A 42 -12.66 12.56 3.63
CA PHE A 42 -11.58 13.42 4.09
C PHE A 42 -11.29 14.59 3.12
N THR A 43 -11.43 14.38 1.82
CA THR A 43 -11.10 15.38 0.79
C THR A 43 -11.82 16.73 0.98
N PRO A 44 -13.17 16.79 1.11
CA PRO A 44 -13.85 18.08 1.28
C PRO A 44 -13.42 18.78 2.57
N HIS A 45 -13.23 18.06 3.68
CA HIS A 45 -12.78 18.65 4.94
C HIS A 45 -11.36 19.24 4.85
N CYS A 46 -10.45 18.56 4.14
CA CYS A 46 -9.10 19.07 3.92
C CYS A 46 -9.11 20.35 3.06
N SER A 47 -9.88 20.35 1.97
CA SER A 47 -10.01 21.49 1.07
C SER A 47 -10.69 22.68 1.75
N GLU A 48 -11.75 22.45 2.54
CA GLU A 48 -12.45 23.49 3.30
C GLU A 48 -11.53 24.10 4.36
N LEU A 49 -10.83 23.26 5.15
CA LEU A 49 -9.91 23.75 6.18
C LEU A 49 -8.80 24.60 5.56
N PHE A 50 -8.22 24.15 4.44
CA PHE A 50 -7.21 24.91 3.72
C PHE A 50 -7.78 26.21 3.14
N GLY A 51 -8.96 26.17 2.54
CA GLY A 51 -9.63 27.36 1.98
C GLY A 51 -9.97 28.41 3.05
N ARG A 52 -10.35 27.99 4.26
CA ARG A 52 -10.69 28.89 5.37
C ARG A 52 -9.47 29.49 6.05
N THR A 53 -8.40 28.71 6.21
CA THR A 53 -7.25 29.10 7.06
C THR A 53 -6.05 29.57 6.25
N GLY A 54 -5.96 29.18 4.98
CA GLY A 54 -4.74 29.32 4.16
C GLY A 54 -3.54 28.51 4.69
N SER A 55 -3.71 27.74 5.78
CA SER A 55 -2.63 27.09 6.51
C SER A 55 -2.41 25.67 6.01
N ARG A 56 -1.32 25.47 5.25
CA ARG A 56 -0.88 24.13 4.81
C ARG A 56 -0.64 23.19 5.98
N ARG A 57 -0.09 23.71 7.07
CA ARG A 57 0.21 22.95 8.27
C ARG A 57 -1.02 22.40 8.96
N GLU A 58 -2.11 23.16 9.02
CA GLU A 58 -3.36 22.68 9.61
C GLU A 58 -4.00 21.59 8.76
N ALA A 59 -4.02 21.77 7.43
CA ALA A 59 -4.44 20.73 6.49
C ALA A 59 -3.56 19.46 6.60
N ALA A 60 -2.24 19.61 6.72
CA ALA A 60 -1.32 18.50 6.90
C ALA A 60 -1.55 17.74 8.22
N ARG A 61 -1.85 18.44 9.32
CA ARG A 61 -2.21 17.82 10.60
C ARG A 61 -3.52 17.05 10.53
N LEU A 62 -4.53 17.61 9.85
CA LEU A 62 -5.79 16.91 9.63
C LEU A 62 -5.56 15.63 8.79
N THR A 63 -4.76 15.74 7.73
CA THR A 63 -4.35 14.62 6.88
C THR A 63 -3.64 13.53 7.69
N ALA A 64 -2.65 13.91 8.50
CA ALA A 64 -1.92 12.97 9.34
C ALA A 64 -2.85 12.21 10.30
N ARG A 65 -3.80 12.90 10.96
CA ARG A 65 -4.78 12.27 11.85
C ARG A 65 -5.73 11.34 11.12
N ALA A 66 -6.19 11.72 9.93
CA ALA A 66 -7.03 10.85 9.10
C ALA A 66 -6.28 9.58 8.69
N SER A 67 -5.03 9.71 8.25
CA SER A 67 -4.15 8.58 7.94
C SER A 67 -3.85 7.70 9.16
N GLU A 68 -3.62 8.29 10.33
CA GLU A 68 -3.43 7.57 11.61
C GLU A 68 -4.65 6.70 11.95
N LEU A 69 -5.87 7.26 11.82
CA LEU A 69 -7.10 6.50 12.04
C LEU A 69 -7.30 5.41 10.98
N GLN A 70 -7.03 5.74 9.71
CA GLN A 70 -7.15 4.82 8.59
C GLN A 70 -6.22 3.62 8.75
N ILE A 71 -4.96 3.82 9.17
CA ILE A 71 -4.03 2.69 9.34
C ILE A 71 -4.40 1.79 10.51
N MET A 72 -4.99 2.33 11.59
CA MET A 72 -5.48 1.49 12.68
C MET A 72 -6.62 0.58 12.23
N ALA A 73 -7.59 1.13 11.49
CA ALA A 73 -8.71 0.36 10.95
C ALA A 73 -8.23 -0.67 9.92
N MET A 74 -7.38 -0.24 8.98
CA MET A 74 -6.86 -1.09 7.91
C MET A 74 -5.85 -2.13 8.40
N GLY A 75 -5.10 -1.85 9.46
CA GLY A 75 -4.17 -2.78 10.09
C GLY A 75 -4.88 -4.01 10.66
N LEU A 76 -5.98 -3.79 11.38
CA LEU A 76 -6.84 -4.86 11.88
C LEU A 76 -7.44 -5.67 10.72
N LEU A 77 -8.00 -4.99 9.73
CA LEU A 77 -8.58 -5.65 8.55
C LEU A 77 -7.54 -6.45 7.77
N GLY A 78 -6.32 -5.94 7.62
CA GLY A 78 -5.20 -6.64 6.98
C GLY A 78 -4.78 -7.89 7.74
N GLY A 79 -4.67 -7.81 9.07
CA GLY A 79 -4.41 -8.98 9.92
C GLY A 79 -5.50 -10.05 9.80
N LEU A 80 -6.78 -9.64 9.87
CA LEU A 80 -7.92 -10.54 9.66
C LEU A 80 -7.92 -11.15 8.26
N THR A 81 -7.54 -10.39 7.24
CA THR A 81 -7.45 -10.89 5.86
C THR A 81 -6.41 -12.01 5.77
N ILE A 82 -5.21 -11.79 6.32
CA ILE A 82 -4.15 -12.81 6.30
C ILE A 82 -4.55 -14.07 7.09
N LEU A 83 -5.32 -13.92 8.16
CA LEU A 83 -5.75 -15.07 8.97
C LEU A 83 -6.92 -15.85 8.36
N LEU A 84 -7.95 -15.14 7.85
CA LEU A 84 -9.22 -15.75 7.46
C LEU A 84 -9.28 -16.11 5.97
N VAL A 85 -8.62 -15.35 5.10
CA VAL A 85 -8.74 -15.55 3.65
C VAL A 85 -7.99 -16.80 3.16
N PRO A 86 -6.74 -17.10 3.58
CA PRO A 86 -6.06 -18.31 3.13
C PRO A 86 -6.79 -19.63 3.40
N PRO A 87 -7.37 -19.91 4.59
CA PRO A 87 -8.08 -21.17 4.78
C PRO A 87 -9.36 -21.25 3.93
N VAL A 88 -10.07 -20.13 3.77
CA VAL A 88 -11.28 -20.08 2.94
C VAL A 88 -10.95 -20.31 1.46
N LEU A 89 -9.95 -19.60 0.93
CA LEU A 89 -9.52 -19.77 -0.47
C LEU A 89 -8.80 -21.10 -0.69
N GLY A 90 -8.05 -21.63 0.28
CA GLY A 90 -7.43 -22.95 0.17
C GLY A 90 -8.45 -24.07 0.13
N TYR A 91 -9.60 -23.89 0.78
CA TYR A 91 -10.72 -24.82 0.69
C TYR A 91 -11.52 -24.68 -0.63
N LEU A 92 -11.82 -23.44 -1.05
CA LEU A 92 -12.61 -23.18 -2.25
C LEU A 92 -11.83 -23.37 -3.56
N LEU A 93 -10.53 -23.06 -3.55
CA LEU A 93 -9.66 -22.97 -4.72
C LEU A 93 -8.31 -23.69 -4.44
N PRO A 94 -8.32 -25.00 -4.16
CA PRO A 94 -7.12 -25.75 -3.73
C PRO A 94 -5.98 -25.72 -4.76
N GLU A 95 -6.30 -25.68 -6.06
CA GLU A 95 -5.29 -25.60 -7.13
C GLU A 95 -4.46 -24.31 -7.04
N TYR A 96 -5.02 -23.23 -6.51
CA TYR A 96 -4.38 -21.92 -6.47
C TYR A 96 -3.53 -21.67 -5.21
N HIS A 97 -3.13 -22.72 -4.49
CA HIS A 97 -2.39 -22.60 -3.22
C HIS A 97 -1.14 -21.71 -3.31
N ARG A 98 -0.41 -21.75 -4.44
CA ARG A 98 0.78 -20.90 -4.67
C ARG A 98 0.46 -19.40 -4.65
N GLY A 99 -0.77 -19.02 -5.01
CA GLY A 99 -1.25 -17.64 -4.95
C GLY A 99 -1.45 -17.14 -3.52
N LEU A 100 -1.65 -18.04 -2.55
CA LEU A 100 -1.91 -17.67 -1.16
C LEU A 100 -0.67 -17.07 -0.49
N ALA A 101 0.52 -17.60 -0.75
CA ALA A 101 1.77 -17.05 -0.21
C ALA A 101 2.03 -15.63 -0.75
N ALA A 102 1.89 -15.45 -2.08
CA ALA A 102 1.97 -14.14 -2.72
C ALA A 102 0.94 -13.15 -2.16
N MET A 103 -0.29 -13.61 -1.88
CA MET A 103 -1.31 -12.78 -1.23
C MET A 103 -0.86 -12.32 0.16
N ARG A 104 -0.39 -13.22 1.03
CA ARG A 104 0.05 -12.87 2.39
C ARG A 104 1.16 -11.81 2.38
N LEU A 105 2.15 -11.98 1.51
CA LEU A 105 3.28 -11.05 1.40
C LEU A 105 2.89 -9.68 0.82
N SER A 106 1.88 -9.63 -0.05
CA SER A 106 1.43 -8.36 -0.65
C SER A 106 0.55 -7.52 0.26
N VAL A 107 -0.19 -8.14 1.20
CA VAL A 107 -1.16 -7.42 2.06
C VAL A 107 -0.55 -6.23 2.81
N PRO A 108 0.58 -6.35 3.53
CA PRO A 108 1.16 -5.19 4.24
C PRO A 108 1.52 -4.03 3.30
N GLY A 109 2.04 -4.33 2.11
CA GLY A 109 2.33 -3.33 1.09
C GLY A 109 1.07 -2.63 0.59
N VAL A 110 -0.03 -3.37 0.40
CA VAL A 110 -1.32 -2.82 -0.01
C VAL A 110 -1.90 -1.90 1.07
N LEU A 111 -1.71 -2.20 2.36
CA LEU A 111 -2.14 -1.30 3.44
C LEU A 111 -1.41 0.05 3.35
N LEU A 112 -0.09 0.02 3.11
CA LEU A 112 0.71 1.24 2.91
C LEU A 112 0.27 2.00 1.65
N LEU A 113 -0.05 1.28 0.57
CA LEU A 113 -0.62 1.89 -0.64
C LEU A 113 -1.94 2.60 -0.30
N GLY A 114 -2.81 2.00 0.51
CA GLY A 114 -4.06 2.63 0.96
C GLY A 114 -3.86 3.98 1.65
N LEU A 115 -2.78 4.14 2.42
CA LEU A 115 -2.44 5.41 3.08
C LEU A 115 -1.99 6.53 2.13
N THR A 116 -1.74 6.21 0.86
CA THR A 116 -1.35 7.22 -0.14
C THR A 116 -2.53 8.07 -0.61
N ALA A 117 -3.76 7.59 -0.44
CA ALA A 117 -4.98 8.30 -0.83
C ALA A 117 -5.14 9.65 -0.08
N PRO A 118 -5.17 9.70 1.27
CA PRO A 118 -5.29 10.98 1.99
C PRO A 118 -4.10 11.92 1.72
N LEU A 119 -2.89 11.38 1.54
CA LEU A 119 -1.70 12.17 1.20
C LEU A 119 -1.81 12.82 -0.18
N SER A 120 -2.29 12.07 -1.18
CA SER A 120 -2.51 12.57 -2.53
C SER A 120 -3.63 13.62 -2.56
N GLN A 121 -4.72 13.38 -1.83
CA GLN A 121 -5.83 14.33 -1.70
C GLN A 121 -5.37 15.64 -1.05
N TYR A 122 -4.51 15.58 -0.04
CA TYR A 122 -3.87 16.77 0.54
C TYR A 122 -3.06 17.54 -0.51
N LEU A 123 -2.21 16.87 -1.29
CA LEU A 123 -1.41 17.53 -2.34
C LEU A 123 -2.28 18.22 -3.39
N VAL A 124 -3.43 17.62 -3.73
CA VAL A 124 -4.42 18.26 -4.62
C VAL A 124 -5.04 19.47 -3.94
N ALA A 125 -5.48 19.36 -2.69
CA ALA A 125 -6.09 20.46 -1.93
C ALA A 125 -5.18 21.70 -1.81
N VAL A 126 -3.86 21.50 -1.66
CA VAL A 126 -2.87 22.59 -1.57
C VAL A 126 -2.25 22.99 -2.91
N ASN A 127 -2.81 22.52 -4.04
CA ASN A 127 -2.37 22.78 -5.41
C ASN A 127 -0.89 22.40 -5.68
N ARG A 128 -0.46 21.23 -5.21
CA ARG A 128 0.88 20.65 -5.43
C ARG A 128 0.86 19.19 -5.94
N PRO A 129 -0.03 18.80 -6.88
CA PRO A 129 -0.12 17.41 -7.35
C PRO A 129 1.18 16.91 -8.00
N GLN A 130 1.96 17.81 -8.59
CA GLN A 130 3.24 17.49 -9.25
C GLN A 130 4.24 16.80 -8.32
N ARG A 131 4.21 17.08 -7.01
CA ARG A 131 5.08 16.40 -6.03
C ARG A 131 4.74 14.91 -5.89
N GLY A 132 3.48 14.55 -6.10
CA GLY A 132 3.04 13.16 -6.11
C GLY A 132 3.64 12.37 -7.27
N LEU A 133 3.88 13.00 -8.42
CA LEU A 133 4.51 12.35 -9.57
C LEU A 133 5.94 11.89 -9.28
N ILE A 134 6.69 12.64 -8.47
CA ILE A 134 8.04 12.24 -8.04
C ILE A 134 7.97 10.95 -7.21
N ALA A 135 7.01 10.86 -6.29
CA ALA A 135 6.80 9.66 -5.48
C ALA A 135 6.43 8.45 -6.36
N VAL A 136 5.55 8.64 -7.35
CA VAL A 136 5.18 7.59 -8.32
C VAL A 136 6.39 7.15 -9.14
N ALA A 137 7.20 8.08 -9.65
CA ALA A 137 8.37 7.76 -10.46
C ALA A 137 9.40 6.95 -9.68
N ILE A 138 9.73 7.36 -8.44
CA ILE A 138 10.67 6.64 -7.58
C ILE A 138 10.13 5.24 -7.26
N ALA A 139 8.86 5.12 -6.88
CA ALA A 139 8.24 3.84 -6.59
C ALA A 139 8.19 2.91 -7.82
N ALA A 140 7.94 3.46 -9.00
CA ALA A 140 7.95 2.70 -10.26
C ALA A 140 9.34 2.14 -10.57
N ILE A 141 10.40 2.94 -10.40
CA ILE A 141 11.78 2.48 -10.58
C ILE A 141 12.10 1.35 -9.60
N VAL A 142 11.76 1.51 -8.32
CA VAL A 142 11.96 0.47 -7.30
C VAL A 142 11.16 -0.79 -7.63
N GLY A 143 9.90 -0.66 -8.06
CA GLY A 143 9.07 -1.79 -8.46
C GLY A 143 9.62 -2.54 -9.68
N ILE A 144 10.08 -1.81 -10.70
CA ILE A 144 10.71 -2.42 -11.89
C ILE A 144 11.98 -3.18 -11.49
N ALA A 145 12.88 -2.53 -10.76
CA ALA A 145 14.14 -3.12 -10.34
C ALA A 145 13.92 -4.33 -9.41
N GLY A 146 13.02 -4.20 -8.45
CA GLY A 146 12.68 -5.25 -7.49
C GLY A 146 12.04 -6.47 -8.16
N ASN A 147 11.05 -6.26 -9.03
CA ASN A 147 10.40 -7.37 -9.74
C ASN A 147 11.36 -8.05 -10.71
N TYR A 148 12.20 -7.29 -11.42
CA TYR A 148 13.25 -7.85 -12.28
C TYR A 148 14.23 -8.71 -11.47
N ALA A 149 14.67 -8.22 -10.31
CA ALA A 149 15.56 -8.96 -9.41
C ALA A 149 14.89 -10.24 -8.88
N ALA A 150 13.62 -10.18 -8.48
CA ALA A 150 12.87 -11.34 -7.98
C ALA A 150 12.82 -12.47 -9.03
N VAL A 151 12.56 -12.13 -10.29
CA VAL A 151 12.55 -13.12 -11.36
C VAL A 151 13.94 -13.67 -11.63
N ARG A 152 14.98 -12.82 -11.67
CA ARG A 152 16.37 -13.26 -11.89
C ARG A 152 16.90 -14.18 -10.80
N LEU A 153 16.45 -14.00 -9.56
CA LEU A 153 16.82 -14.83 -8.42
C LEU A 153 15.98 -16.11 -8.31
N GLY A 154 15.00 -16.31 -9.19
CA GLY A 154 14.11 -17.48 -9.14
C GLY A 154 13.16 -17.47 -7.93
N ALA A 155 12.87 -16.30 -7.36
CA ALA A 155 12.04 -16.16 -6.16
C ALA A 155 10.53 -16.39 -6.40
N GLY A 156 10.14 -16.68 -7.65
CA GLY A 156 8.77 -17.00 -8.04
C GLY A 156 7.77 -15.87 -7.76
N LEU A 157 6.50 -16.25 -7.56
CA LEU A 157 5.40 -15.32 -7.29
C LEU A 157 5.56 -14.57 -5.95
N GLU A 158 6.15 -15.22 -4.95
CA GLU A 158 6.38 -14.62 -3.62
C GLU A 158 7.36 -13.46 -3.71
N GLY A 159 8.46 -13.64 -4.46
CA GLY A 159 9.44 -12.57 -4.68
C GLY A 159 8.84 -11.36 -5.41
N ILE A 160 7.99 -11.60 -6.41
CA ILE A 160 7.29 -10.53 -7.14
C ILE A 160 6.32 -9.80 -6.19
N ALA A 161 5.52 -10.54 -5.42
CA ALA A 161 4.59 -9.95 -4.45
C ALA A 161 5.31 -9.09 -3.39
N LEU A 162 6.44 -9.58 -2.88
CA LEU A 162 7.28 -8.86 -1.93
C LEU A 162 7.89 -7.60 -2.56
N ALA A 163 8.44 -7.70 -3.76
CA ALA A 163 9.01 -6.57 -4.48
C ALA A 163 7.97 -5.46 -4.74
N THR A 164 6.76 -5.84 -5.17
CA THR A 164 5.64 -4.91 -5.33
C THR A 164 5.23 -4.30 -3.98
N GLY A 165 5.16 -5.10 -2.92
CA GLY A 165 4.86 -4.60 -1.57
C GLY A 165 5.89 -3.58 -1.07
N ILE A 166 7.18 -3.82 -1.33
CA ILE A 166 8.26 -2.87 -1.04
C ILE A 166 8.10 -1.58 -1.83
N ALA A 167 7.77 -1.68 -3.13
CA ALA A 167 7.52 -0.51 -3.97
C ALA A 167 6.36 0.35 -3.44
N TYR A 168 5.30 -0.27 -2.92
CA TYR A 168 4.21 0.46 -2.23
C TYR A 168 4.67 1.12 -0.93
N GLY A 169 5.51 0.46 -0.15
CA GLY A 169 6.12 1.06 1.04
C GLY A 169 6.99 2.27 0.70
N VAL A 170 7.81 2.19 -0.36
CA VAL A 170 8.59 3.32 -0.88
C VAL A 170 7.68 4.43 -1.37
N TYR A 171 6.62 4.10 -2.10
CA TYR A 171 5.66 5.09 -2.58
C TYR A 171 5.07 5.90 -1.42
N TRP A 172 4.59 5.20 -0.38
CA TRP A 172 4.07 5.84 0.83
C TRP A 172 5.14 6.69 1.55
N ALA A 173 6.35 6.18 1.72
CA ALA A 173 7.43 6.88 2.42
C ALA A 173 7.83 8.19 1.70
N VAL A 174 8.01 8.13 0.38
CA VAL A 174 8.34 9.31 -0.41
C VAL A 174 7.16 10.28 -0.43
N LEU A 175 5.94 9.78 -0.66
CA LEU A 175 4.74 10.62 -0.73
C LEU A 175 4.48 11.34 0.59
N SER A 176 4.55 10.64 1.72
CA SER A 176 4.39 11.24 3.06
C SER A 176 5.43 12.32 3.32
N THR A 177 6.67 12.09 2.90
CA THR A 177 7.78 13.04 3.02
C THR A 177 7.51 14.32 2.22
N VAL A 178 7.15 14.20 0.94
CA VAL A 178 6.91 15.38 0.07
C VAL A 178 5.57 16.07 0.33
N SER A 179 4.65 15.39 1.00
CA SER A 179 3.29 15.85 1.31
C SER A 179 3.19 16.53 2.67
N ILE A 180 3.18 15.74 3.74
CA ILE A 180 2.82 16.23 5.09
C ILE A 180 4.05 16.46 5.97
N CYS A 181 5.12 15.67 5.84
CA CYS A 181 6.27 15.76 6.76
C CYS A 181 7.00 17.11 6.65
N GLN A 182 6.96 17.79 5.50
CA GLN A 182 7.52 19.13 5.33
C GLN A 182 6.79 20.22 6.13
N GLU A 183 5.53 19.96 6.49
CA GLU A 183 4.65 20.95 7.13
C GLU A 183 4.41 20.62 8.63
N LEU A 184 4.67 19.37 9.02
CA LEU A 184 4.60 18.89 10.40
C LEU A 184 5.86 19.23 11.20
N THR A 185 5.73 19.33 12.52
CA THR A 185 6.90 19.35 13.41
C THR A 185 7.60 17.99 13.47
N PRO A 186 8.89 17.93 13.81
CA PRO A 186 9.61 16.66 13.99
C PRO A 186 8.91 15.70 14.96
N ARG A 187 8.27 16.22 16.02
CA ARG A 187 7.48 15.42 16.96
C ARG A 187 6.22 14.82 16.33
N GLU A 188 5.50 15.59 15.52
CA GLU A 188 4.30 15.13 14.82
C GLU A 188 4.65 14.12 13.72
N ALA A 189 5.71 14.37 12.96
CA ALA A 189 6.20 13.44 11.94
C ALA A 189 6.69 12.12 12.57
N GLY A 190 7.41 12.19 13.70
CA GLY A 190 7.82 11.02 14.45
C GLY A 190 6.63 10.20 14.96
N ARG A 191 5.61 10.87 15.51
CA ARG A 191 4.36 10.20 15.94
C ARG A 191 3.66 9.52 14.76
N TYR A 192 3.50 10.22 13.64
CA TYR A 192 2.87 9.67 12.43
C TYR A 192 3.59 8.40 11.94
N ALA A 193 4.93 8.43 11.90
CA ALA A 193 5.73 7.27 11.54
C ALA A 193 5.53 6.11 12.51
N VAL A 194 5.58 6.37 13.83
CA VAL A 194 5.37 5.35 14.87
C VAL A 194 3.99 4.72 14.76
N VAL A 195 2.92 5.53 14.63
CA VAL A 195 1.55 5.02 14.49
C VAL A 195 1.41 4.19 13.22
N THR A 196 2.02 4.60 12.11
CA THR A 196 1.98 3.82 10.86
C THR A 196 2.67 2.48 11.01
N VAL A 197 3.85 2.45 11.63
CA VAL A 197 4.60 1.20 11.91
C VAL A 197 3.81 0.29 12.85
N LEU A 198 3.21 0.84 13.91
CA LEU A 198 2.39 0.06 14.84
C LEU A 198 1.10 -0.45 14.20
N GLY A 199 0.50 0.31 13.28
CA GLY A 199 -0.70 -0.11 12.57
C GLY A 199 -0.44 -1.21 11.55
N THR A 200 0.73 -1.21 10.90
CA THR A 200 1.09 -2.26 9.93
C THR A 200 1.74 -3.48 10.58
N SER A 201 2.36 -3.35 11.75
CA SER A 201 3.12 -4.44 12.39
C SER A 201 2.33 -5.74 12.58
N PRO A 202 1.03 -5.76 12.96
CA PRO A 202 0.31 -7.02 13.10
C PRO A 202 0.23 -7.75 11.76
N SER A 203 -0.05 -7.04 10.67
CA SER A 203 -0.12 -7.63 9.33
C SER A 203 1.23 -8.18 8.87
N VAL A 204 2.33 -7.46 9.15
CA VAL A 204 3.69 -7.91 8.80
C VAL A 204 4.10 -9.14 9.61
N ILE A 205 3.87 -9.12 10.92
CA ILE A 205 4.23 -10.24 11.81
C ILE A 205 3.44 -11.50 11.41
N ILE A 206 2.12 -11.37 11.21
CA ILE A 206 1.27 -12.51 10.81
C ILE A 206 1.69 -13.04 9.43
N ALA A 207 2.02 -12.16 8.47
CA ALA A 207 2.47 -12.57 7.15
C ALA A 207 3.80 -13.35 7.15
N LEU A 208 4.68 -13.09 8.14
CA LEU A 208 5.98 -13.76 8.25
C LEU A 208 5.94 -15.05 9.07
N VAL A 209 4.96 -15.21 9.95
CA VAL A 209 4.85 -16.37 10.86
C VAL A 209 4.05 -17.53 10.25
N ILE A 210 3.10 -17.25 9.34
CA ILE A 210 2.16 -18.23 8.77
C ILE A 210 2.48 -18.55 7.31
#